data_AF-A0A7K6QI92-F1
#
_entry.id   AF-A0A7K6QI92-F1
#
_cell.length_a   1.000
_cell.length_b   1.000
_cell.length_c   1.000
_cell.angle_alpha   90.00
_cell.angle_beta   90.00
_cell.angle_gamma   90.00
#
_symmetry.space_group_name_H-M   'P 1'
#
loop_
_entity.id
_entity.type
_entity.pdbx_description
1 polymer ?
#
loop_
_entity_poly.entity_id
_entity_poly.type
_entity_poly.pdbx_seq_one_letter_code
_entity_poly.pdbx_strand_id
1 'polypeptide(L)'
;ESRRKLQEIRQCFSRQPDESLLLWLYRCGLTGANKHVFLDSNEAKQLGPLARDVAIDSRIWTRTGTLSLWRRLVSSVKEAYPCEGDVMVYRDRWSTRLEGVNYLAELTMLDVLYERSWNKPYLDNPDQACCTLGIWEEFEKSAPPLYARALSEITWNRSLKVQKLMAYIWDYRLKPSPLLWDSLFPVEAQPEEYEASSDDPCTICHEELGRDSCELECGHEFHRECIRTWLQEHSSTCPICRVNAELPEHPAWNSSQRYTAKAWRRSVF
;
A
#
# COMPACT_ATOMS: atom_id res chain seq x y z
N GLU A 1 9.51 13.52 29.87
CA GLU A 1 9.16 12.32 29.08
C GLU A 1 8.24 12.55 27.90
N SER A 2 6.93 12.81 28.10
CA SER A 2 5.91 12.53 27.08
C SER A 2 6.01 13.38 25.82
N ARG A 3 6.37 14.67 25.95
CA ARG A 3 6.58 15.55 24.78
C ARG A 3 7.71 15.11 23.86
N ARG A 4 8.81 14.58 24.42
CA ARG A 4 9.96 14.10 23.64
C ARG A 4 9.59 12.84 22.87
N LYS A 5 8.89 11.90 23.53
CA LYS A 5 8.35 10.70 22.88
C LYS A 5 7.40 11.04 21.71
N LEU A 6 6.49 12.00 21.91
CA LEU A 6 5.59 12.45 20.84
C LEU A 6 6.34 13.14 19.69
N GLN A 7 7.41 13.88 19.98
CA GLN A 7 8.25 14.49 18.95
C GLN A 7 8.99 13.44 18.10
N GLU A 8 9.51 12.39 18.73
CA GLU A 8 10.14 11.25 18.05
C GLU A 8 9.13 10.50 17.17
N ILE A 9 7.94 10.21 17.70
CA ILE A 9 6.84 9.62 16.90
C ILE A 9 6.50 10.53 15.71
N ARG A 10 6.32 11.83 15.93
CA ARG A 10 6.01 12.76 14.83
C ARG A 10 7.09 12.73 13.74
N GLN A 11 8.36 12.69 14.11
CA GLN A 11 9.47 12.60 13.15
C GLN A 11 9.42 11.30 12.33
N CYS A 12 9.11 10.17 12.97
CA CYS A 12 8.99 8.88 12.28
C CYS A 12 7.77 8.81 11.34
N PHE A 13 6.64 9.40 11.72
CA PHE A 13 5.38 9.20 11.00
C PHE A 13 4.95 10.36 10.09
N SER A 14 5.67 11.49 10.05
CA SER A 14 5.33 12.61 9.16
C SER A 14 5.74 12.34 7.71
N ARG A 15 4.83 12.59 6.75
CA ARG A 15 5.07 12.53 5.31
C ARG A 15 5.94 13.70 4.85
N GLN A 16 6.98 13.40 4.07
CA GLN A 16 7.84 14.45 3.49
C GLN A 16 7.16 15.13 2.28
N PRO A 17 7.50 16.39 1.94
CA PRO A 17 6.84 17.12 0.85
C PRO A 17 6.89 16.41 -0.51
N ASP A 18 8.03 15.76 -0.80
CA ASP A 18 8.29 15.10 -2.08
C ASP A 18 8.10 13.57 -2.01
N GLU A 19 7.45 13.07 -0.96
CA GLU A 19 7.23 11.64 -0.72
C GLU A 19 5.82 11.24 -1.16
N SER A 20 5.75 10.20 -1.99
CA SER A 20 4.50 9.54 -2.38
C SER A 20 3.76 9.04 -1.14
N LEU A 21 2.42 9.03 -1.19
CA LEU A 21 1.58 8.52 -0.11
C LEU A 21 1.93 7.06 0.23
N LEU A 22 2.15 6.23 -0.80
CA LEU A 22 2.49 4.81 -0.63
C LEU A 22 3.90 4.63 -0.06
N LEU A 23 4.89 5.40 -0.53
CA LEU A 23 6.25 5.35 0.04
C LEU A 23 6.27 5.79 1.51
N TRP A 24 5.49 6.81 1.84
CA TRP A 24 5.31 7.28 3.21
C TRP A 24 4.74 6.20 4.10
N LEU A 25 3.66 5.54 3.66
CA LEU A 25 3.08 4.42 4.40
C LEU A 25 4.08 3.26 4.53
N TYR A 26 4.76 2.87 3.46
CA TYR A 26 5.76 1.80 3.50
C TYR A 26 6.80 2.10 4.57
N ARG A 27 7.40 3.30 4.53
CA ARG A 27 8.38 3.77 5.53
C ARG A 27 7.81 3.77 6.95
N CYS A 28 6.57 4.25 7.12
CA CYS A 28 5.87 4.17 8.40
C CYS A 28 5.61 2.74 8.83
N GLY A 29 5.56 1.75 7.93
CA GLY A 29 5.43 0.33 8.24
C GLY A 29 6.74 -0.34 8.67
N LEU A 30 7.89 0.25 8.31
CA LEU A 30 9.24 -0.24 8.68
C LEU A 30 9.68 0.17 10.09
N THR A 31 9.15 1.27 10.62
CA THR A 31 9.53 1.79 11.93
C THR A 31 9.07 0.86 13.05
N GLY A 32 9.74 -0.27 13.33
CA GLY A 32 9.30 -1.40 14.19
C GLY A 32 8.56 -1.14 15.53
N ALA A 33 8.49 0.11 16.01
CA ALA A 33 7.53 0.61 17.00
C ALA A 33 6.04 0.61 16.54
N ASN A 34 5.75 0.55 15.25
CA ASN A 34 4.42 0.72 14.61
C ASN A 34 3.24 0.02 15.28
N LYS A 35 3.42 -1.27 15.58
CA LYS A 35 2.39 -2.12 16.20
C LYS A 35 2.20 -1.88 17.70
N HIS A 36 3.10 -1.12 18.32
CA HIS A 36 3.12 -0.87 19.77
C HIS A 36 2.87 0.59 20.13
N VAL A 37 2.76 1.50 19.15
CA VAL A 37 2.38 2.89 19.38
C VAL A 37 0.87 2.99 19.48
N PHE A 38 0.36 3.10 20.70
CA PHE A 38 -1.04 3.43 20.98
C PHE A 38 -1.10 4.85 21.52
N LEU A 39 -2.01 5.65 20.96
CA LEU A 39 -2.18 7.05 21.33
C LEU A 39 -3.62 7.30 21.75
N ASP A 40 -3.79 7.99 22.87
CA ASP A 40 -5.10 8.52 23.24
C ASP A 40 -5.51 9.71 22.34
N SER A 41 -6.73 10.20 22.53
CA SER A 41 -7.27 11.34 21.75
C SER A 41 -6.47 12.63 21.92
N ASN A 42 -5.84 12.83 23.08
CA ASN A 42 -5.07 14.04 23.38
C ASN A 42 -3.65 13.96 22.80
N GLU A 43 -3.00 12.79 22.91
CA GLU A 43 -1.71 12.50 22.30
C GLU A 43 -1.78 12.59 20.77
N ALA A 44 -2.83 12.02 20.16
CA ALA A 44 -3.07 12.10 18.73
C ALA A 44 -3.20 13.56 18.24
N LYS A 45 -3.92 14.41 18.99
CA LYS A 45 -4.04 15.84 18.68
C LYS A 45 -2.70 16.58 18.81
N GLN A 46 -1.87 16.22 19.78
CA GLN A 46 -0.55 16.83 19.98
C GLN A 46 0.45 16.48 18.86
N LEU A 47 0.28 15.34 18.17
CA LEU A 47 1.12 15.00 17.01
C LEU A 47 0.92 15.97 15.84
N GLY A 48 -0.27 16.55 15.67
CA GLY A 48 -0.61 17.36 14.52
C GLY A 48 -0.66 16.55 13.21
N PRO A 49 -0.65 17.22 12.03
CA PRO A 49 -0.78 16.56 10.73
C PRO A 49 0.46 15.72 10.41
N LEU A 50 0.21 14.48 10.00
CA LEU A 50 1.20 13.50 9.59
C LEU A 50 1.16 13.27 8.08
N ALA A 51 -0.03 13.11 7.52
CA ALA A 51 -0.22 12.77 6.10
C ALA A 51 -0.03 13.97 5.17
N ARG A 52 -0.25 15.20 5.68
CA ARG A 52 -0.35 16.43 4.88
C ARG A 52 -1.51 16.35 3.89
N ASP A 53 -2.57 15.71 4.35
CA ASP A 53 -3.81 15.49 3.64
C ASP A 53 -4.93 15.59 4.66
N VAL A 54 -5.84 16.56 4.47
CA VAL A 54 -6.88 16.88 5.46
C VAL A 54 -7.84 15.71 5.65
N ALA A 55 -8.13 14.96 4.58
CA ALA A 55 -9.04 13.82 4.63
C ALA A 55 -8.43 12.66 5.42
N ILE A 56 -7.12 12.40 5.25
CA ILE A 56 -6.42 11.37 6.03
C ILE A 56 -6.22 11.84 7.48
N ASP A 57 -5.69 13.05 7.67
CA ASP A 57 -5.30 13.56 8.99
C ASP A 57 -6.50 13.65 9.94
N SER A 58 -7.67 14.11 9.46
CA SER A 58 -8.91 14.14 10.27
C SER A 58 -9.37 12.76 10.77
N ARG A 59 -9.18 11.71 9.96
CA ARG A 59 -9.53 10.32 10.32
C ARG A 59 -8.54 9.70 11.32
N ILE A 60 -7.25 10.03 11.22
CA ILE A 60 -6.23 9.54 12.15
C ILE A 60 -6.57 9.95 13.60
N TRP A 61 -7.07 11.17 13.80
CA TRP A 61 -7.32 11.72 15.14
C TRP A 61 -8.67 11.36 15.75
N THR A 62 -9.67 11.02 14.93
CA THR A 62 -11.01 10.64 15.39
C THR A 62 -11.06 9.19 15.87
N ARG A 63 -10.15 8.34 15.36
CA ARG A 63 -10.02 6.94 15.77
C ARG A 63 -9.13 6.81 16.99
N THR A 64 -9.70 6.62 18.18
CA THR A 64 -8.92 6.55 19.42
C THR A 64 -9.21 5.30 20.24
N GLY A 65 -8.21 4.83 20.99
CA GLY A 65 -8.37 3.82 22.04
C GLY A 65 -8.17 2.34 21.67
N THR A 66 -8.48 1.90 20.44
CA THR A 66 -8.46 0.46 20.10
C THR A 66 -7.41 0.05 19.06
N LEU A 67 -7.01 0.96 18.17
CA LEU A 67 -6.05 0.70 17.11
C LEU A 67 -4.68 1.31 17.41
N SER A 68 -3.61 0.61 17.01
CA SER A 68 -2.27 1.16 16.93
C SER A 68 -2.22 2.32 15.94
N LEU A 69 -1.23 3.21 16.07
CA LEU A 69 -1.04 4.33 15.14
C LEU A 69 -0.91 3.84 13.71
N TRP A 70 -0.20 2.73 13.48
CA TRP A 70 -0.09 2.10 12.16
C TRP A 70 -1.45 1.73 11.58
N ARG A 71 -2.27 0.99 12.32
CA ARG A 71 -3.62 0.60 11.82
C ARG A 71 -4.51 1.81 11.58
N ARG A 72 -4.37 2.88 12.37
CA ARG A 72 -5.07 4.15 12.10
C ARG A 72 -4.63 4.76 10.79
N LEU A 73 -3.32 4.79 10.50
CA LEU A 73 -2.79 5.33 9.25
C LEU A 73 -3.34 4.57 8.03
N VAL A 74 -3.18 3.24 8.02
CA VAL A 74 -3.66 2.39 6.93
C VAL A 74 -5.17 2.54 6.72
N SER A 75 -5.96 2.44 7.79
CA SER A 75 -7.43 2.56 7.68
C SER A 75 -7.88 3.96 7.26
N SER A 76 -7.18 5.01 7.71
CA SER A 76 -7.51 6.39 7.31
C SER A 76 -7.20 6.65 5.85
N VAL A 77 -6.15 6.02 5.32
CA VAL A 77 -5.84 6.08 3.88
C VAL A 77 -6.85 5.28 3.07
N LYS A 78 -7.20 4.05 3.48
CA LYS A 78 -8.22 3.25 2.77
C LYS A 78 -9.57 3.95 2.67
N GLU A 79 -10.02 4.63 3.73
CA GLU A 79 -11.27 5.39 3.67
C GLU A 79 -11.17 6.71 2.91
N ALA A 80 -9.99 7.33 2.91
CA ALA A 80 -9.77 8.49 2.06
C ALA A 80 -9.73 8.08 0.59
N TYR A 81 -9.26 6.87 0.27
CA TYR A 81 -9.08 6.35 -1.08
C TYR A 81 -9.70 4.93 -1.18
N PRO A 82 -11.03 4.84 -1.36
CA PRO A 82 -11.73 3.56 -1.22
C PRO A 82 -11.53 2.58 -2.39
N CYS A 83 -11.05 3.07 -3.54
CA CYS A 83 -10.78 2.22 -4.70
C CYS A 83 -9.29 2.24 -5.08
N GLU A 84 -8.72 1.11 -5.53
CA GLU A 84 -7.29 0.99 -5.88
C GLU A 84 -6.81 2.09 -6.82
N GLY A 85 -7.61 2.38 -7.85
CA GLY A 85 -7.33 3.43 -8.85
C GLY A 85 -7.36 4.87 -8.32
N ASP A 86 -7.79 5.11 -7.08
CA ASP A 86 -7.70 6.43 -6.44
C ASP A 86 -6.27 6.72 -5.94
N VAL A 87 -5.44 5.68 -5.75
CA VAL A 87 -4.05 5.83 -5.30
C VAL A 87 -3.10 5.59 -6.47
N MET A 88 -2.41 6.64 -6.89
CA MET A 88 -1.49 6.58 -8.02
C MET A 88 -0.18 5.87 -7.66
N VAL A 89 0.13 4.78 -8.38
CA VAL A 89 1.48 4.23 -8.49
C VAL A 89 2.10 4.72 -9.80
N TYR A 90 2.57 5.98 -9.83
CA TYR A 90 3.07 6.54 -11.09
C TYR A 90 4.49 6.04 -11.40
N ARG A 91 4.63 5.04 -12.31
CA ARG A 91 5.77 4.88 -13.25
C ARG A 91 5.43 3.94 -14.42
N ASP A 92 5.45 4.45 -15.66
CA ASP A 92 5.40 3.57 -16.85
C ASP A 92 6.60 2.61 -16.91
N ARG A 93 7.79 3.08 -16.48
CA ARG A 93 9.01 2.30 -16.34
C ARG A 93 9.91 2.91 -15.27
N TRP A 94 10.62 2.08 -14.50
CA TRP A 94 11.74 2.54 -13.68
C TRP A 94 13.04 2.43 -14.50
N SER A 95 14.04 3.25 -14.18
CA SER A 95 15.30 3.32 -14.94
C SER A 95 16.54 3.19 -14.06
N THR A 96 16.41 3.52 -12.77
CA THR A 96 17.48 3.38 -11.78
C THR A 96 17.12 2.34 -10.71
N ARG A 97 18.14 1.84 -10.00
CA ARG A 97 17.94 0.91 -8.86
C ARG A 97 17.04 1.51 -7.78
N LEU A 98 17.27 2.76 -7.42
CA LEU A 98 16.45 3.48 -6.44
C LEU A 98 15.01 3.61 -6.92
N GLU A 99 14.80 3.82 -8.22
CA GLU A 99 13.45 3.85 -8.78
C GLU A 99 12.77 2.48 -8.72
N GLY A 100 13.48 1.40 -9.07
CA GLY A 100 12.93 0.04 -8.97
C GLY A 100 12.55 -0.34 -7.54
N VAL A 101 13.43 -0.07 -6.57
CA VAL A 101 13.16 -0.34 -5.15
C VAL A 101 11.98 0.47 -4.64
N ASN A 102 11.89 1.76 -4.97
CA ASN A 102 10.75 2.58 -4.59
C ASN A 102 9.44 2.06 -5.20
N TYR A 103 9.47 1.67 -6.48
CA TYR A 103 8.27 1.17 -7.15
C TYR A 103 7.76 -0.13 -6.52
N LEU A 104 8.67 -1.04 -6.13
CA LEU A 104 8.34 -2.22 -5.32
C LEU A 104 7.68 -1.88 -3.98
N ALA A 105 8.20 -0.87 -3.28
CA ALA A 105 7.62 -0.44 -2.01
C ALA A 105 6.20 0.11 -2.20
N GLU A 106 5.97 0.85 -3.29
CA GLU A 106 4.64 1.38 -3.62
C GLU A 106 3.66 0.27 -3.99
N LEU A 107 4.05 -0.67 -4.86
CA LEU A 107 3.22 -1.84 -5.20
C LEU A 107 2.88 -2.67 -3.96
N THR A 108 3.85 -2.86 -3.06
CA THR A 108 3.63 -3.59 -1.80
C THR A 108 2.60 -2.89 -0.92
N MET A 109 2.66 -1.56 -0.82
CA MET A 109 1.68 -0.82 -0.04
C MET A 109 0.31 -0.77 -0.69
N LEU A 110 0.24 -0.77 -2.02
CA LEU A 110 -1.01 -0.87 -2.75
C LEU A 110 -1.71 -2.19 -2.40
N ASP A 111 -1.00 -3.32 -2.53
CA ASP A 111 -1.51 -4.63 -2.13
C ASP A 111 -1.93 -4.66 -0.65
N VAL A 112 -1.13 -4.07 0.26
CA VAL A 112 -1.47 -3.99 1.70
C VAL A 112 -2.74 -3.17 1.96
N LEU A 113 -2.95 -2.07 1.24
CA LEU A 113 -4.12 -1.19 1.44
C LEU A 113 -5.42 -1.83 0.97
N TYR A 114 -5.36 -2.61 -0.11
CA TYR A 114 -6.53 -3.22 -0.75
C TYR A 114 -6.63 -4.73 -0.50
N GLU A 115 -5.85 -5.24 0.45
CA GLU A 115 -5.98 -6.61 0.95
C GLU A 115 -7.37 -6.82 1.57
N ARG A 116 -8.08 -7.86 1.11
CA ARG A 116 -9.43 -8.19 1.59
C ARG A 116 -9.42 -8.67 3.05
N SER A 117 -8.35 -9.32 3.49
CA SER A 117 -8.25 -9.92 4.82
C SER A 117 -7.33 -9.13 5.77
N TRP A 118 -7.92 -8.36 6.70
CA TRP A 118 -7.22 -7.60 7.75
C TRP A 118 -6.44 -8.44 8.79
N ASN A 119 -6.52 -9.77 8.72
CA ASN A 119 -5.85 -10.69 9.64
C ASN A 119 -4.50 -11.21 9.11
N LYS A 120 -4.04 -10.71 7.96
CA LYS A 120 -2.79 -11.16 7.35
C LYS A 120 -1.55 -10.58 8.08
N PRO A 121 -0.53 -11.39 8.43
CA PRO A 121 0.63 -10.92 9.19
C PRO A 121 1.42 -9.77 8.53
N TYR A 122 1.46 -9.70 7.19
CA TYR A 122 2.16 -8.65 6.46
C TYR A 122 1.48 -7.27 6.53
N LEU A 123 0.22 -7.21 6.97
CA LEU A 123 -0.47 -5.93 7.19
C LEU A 123 0.14 -5.16 8.36
N ASP A 124 0.67 -5.85 9.37
CA ASP A 124 1.31 -5.21 10.52
C ASP A 124 2.82 -4.97 10.27
N ASN A 125 3.40 -5.58 9.23
CA ASN A 125 4.77 -5.35 8.80
C ASN A 125 4.93 -5.62 7.28
N PRO A 126 4.94 -4.56 6.44
CA PRO A 126 5.03 -4.72 4.98
C PRO A 126 6.32 -5.40 4.52
N ASP A 127 7.37 -5.44 5.35
CA ASP A 127 8.60 -6.20 5.05
C ASP A 127 8.38 -7.71 4.98
N GLN A 128 7.35 -8.21 5.65
CA GLN A 128 6.99 -9.62 5.61
C GLN A 128 6.10 -9.96 4.41
N ALA A 129 5.69 -8.97 3.61
CA ALA A 129 4.92 -9.20 2.40
C ALA A 129 5.74 -10.05 1.40
N CYS A 130 5.07 -11.01 0.79
CA CYS A 130 5.60 -11.71 -0.36
C CYS A 130 5.30 -10.92 -1.62
N CYS A 131 6.08 -11.14 -2.68
CA CYS A 131 5.79 -10.65 -4.01
C CYS A 131 4.59 -11.45 -4.53
N THR A 132 3.40 -10.88 -4.40
CA THR A 132 2.16 -11.45 -4.96
C THR A 132 2.28 -11.56 -6.48
N LEU A 133 1.39 -12.34 -7.10
CA LEU A 133 1.29 -12.38 -8.56
C LEU A 133 1.09 -10.96 -9.12
N GLY A 134 0.28 -10.15 -8.44
CA GLY A 134 -0.01 -8.80 -8.86
C GLY A 134 1.18 -7.85 -8.81
N ILE A 135 2.02 -7.96 -7.77
CA ILE A 135 3.29 -7.23 -7.67
C ILE A 135 4.23 -7.65 -8.81
N TRP A 136 4.36 -8.96 -9.07
CA TRP A 136 5.25 -9.47 -10.11
C TRP A 136 4.86 -8.99 -11.51
N GLU A 137 3.59 -9.11 -11.87
CA GLU A 137 3.08 -8.70 -13.18
C GLU A 137 3.38 -7.22 -13.46
N GLU A 138 3.11 -6.34 -12.51
CA GLU A 138 3.34 -4.90 -12.67
C GLU A 138 4.82 -4.52 -12.58
N PHE A 139 5.58 -5.20 -11.71
CA PHE A 139 7.00 -4.94 -11.54
C PHE A 139 7.85 -5.39 -12.74
N GLU A 140 7.55 -6.55 -13.31
CA GLU A 140 8.25 -7.08 -14.48
C GLU A 140 7.95 -6.26 -15.75
N LYS A 141 6.67 -5.92 -16.00
CA LYS A 141 6.25 -5.11 -17.17
C LYS A 141 6.95 -3.74 -17.22
N SER A 142 7.20 -3.14 -16.05
CA SER A 142 7.84 -1.82 -15.92
C SER A 142 9.37 -1.86 -15.88
N ALA A 143 9.98 -3.06 -15.87
CA ALA A 143 11.42 -3.22 -15.69
C ALA A 143 12.24 -2.78 -16.92
N PRO A 144 13.42 -2.15 -16.71
CA PRO A 144 14.40 -1.97 -17.77
C PRO A 144 14.81 -3.31 -18.40
N PRO A 145 15.22 -3.33 -19.68
CA PRO A 145 15.73 -4.53 -20.34
C PRO A 145 16.88 -5.22 -19.58
N LEU A 146 17.68 -4.45 -18.83
CA LEU A 146 18.77 -4.96 -18.00
C LEU A 146 18.29 -5.92 -16.89
N TYR A 147 17.10 -5.69 -16.33
CA TYR A 147 16.53 -6.47 -15.24
C TYR A 147 15.46 -7.46 -15.72
N ALA A 148 14.78 -7.16 -16.82
CA ALA A 148 13.67 -7.96 -17.34
C ALA A 148 14.01 -9.45 -17.39
N ARG A 149 15.14 -9.83 -18.01
CA ARG A 149 15.56 -11.24 -18.09
C ARG A 149 15.73 -11.91 -16.72
N ALA A 150 16.38 -11.23 -15.78
CA ALA A 150 16.64 -11.81 -14.47
C ALA A 150 15.36 -11.91 -13.63
N LEU A 151 14.43 -10.94 -13.79
CA LEU A 151 13.12 -10.97 -13.13
C LEU A 151 12.27 -12.11 -13.70
N SER A 152 12.22 -12.30 -15.03
CA SER A 152 11.48 -13.42 -15.66
C SER A 152 11.95 -14.80 -15.18
N GLU A 153 13.19 -14.93 -14.70
CA GLU A 153 13.70 -16.19 -14.14
C GLU A 153 13.16 -16.48 -12.73
N ILE A 154 12.67 -15.46 -12.00
CA ILE A 154 12.27 -15.55 -10.59
C ILE A 154 10.81 -15.18 -10.30
N THR A 155 10.06 -14.68 -11.29
CA THR A 155 8.65 -14.25 -11.13
C THR A 155 7.72 -15.36 -10.68
N TRP A 156 8.11 -16.63 -10.87
CA TRP A 156 7.39 -17.81 -10.40
C TRP A 156 7.44 -17.98 -8.86
N ASN A 157 8.37 -17.31 -8.17
CA ASN A 157 8.53 -17.46 -6.73
C ASN A 157 7.58 -16.53 -5.95
N ARG A 158 6.35 -16.99 -5.75
CA ARG A 158 5.33 -16.30 -4.96
C ARG A 158 5.66 -16.20 -3.46
N SER A 159 6.59 -17.01 -2.96
CA SER A 159 7.08 -16.94 -1.57
C SER A 159 8.20 -15.92 -1.38
N LEU A 160 8.67 -15.27 -2.46
CA LEU A 160 9.77 -14.32 -2.38
C LEU A 160 9.35 -13.09 -1.58
N LYS A 161 10.03 -12.83 -0.46
CA LYS A 161 9.81 -11.60 0.31
C LYS A 161 10.24 -10.36 -0.48
N VAL A 162 9.39 -9.33 -0.45
CA VAL A 162 9.63 -8.04 -1.10
C VAL A 162 11.01 -7.47 -0.73
N GLN A 163 11.39 -7.54 0.54
CA GLN A 163 12.71 -7.08 1.01
C GLN A 163 13.88 -7.75 0.29
N LYS A 164 13.79 -9.06 0.05
CA LYS A 164 14.90 -9.77 -0.62
C LYS A 164 15.01 -9.34 -2.09
N LEU A 165 13.87 -9.08 -2.74
CA LEU A 165 13.85 -8.53 -4.11
C LEU A 165 14.39 -7.09 -4.16
N MET A 166 14.04 -6.25 -3.19
CA MET A 166 14.61 -4.91 -3.06
C MET A 166 16.13 -4.95 -2.88
N ALA A 167 16.64 -5.82 -2.00
CA ALA A 167 18.07 -6.02 -1.80
C ALA A 167 18.76 -6.47 -3.10
N TYR A 168 18.14 -7.40 -3.83
CA TYR A 168 18.64 -7.86 -5.12
C TYR A 168 18.78 -6.72 -6.14
N ILE A 169 17.75 -5.89 -6.31
CA ILE A 169 17.78 -4.76 -7.24
C ILE A 169 18.85 -3.75 -6.82
N TRP A 170 18.99 -3.52 -5.52
CA TRP A 170 20.01 -2.63 -4.98
C TRP A 170 21.43 -3.14 -5.26
N ASP A 171 21.65 -4.45 -5.11
CA ASP A 171 22.96 -5.09 -5.19
C ASP A 171 23.34 -5.61 -6.59
N TYR A 172 22.51 -5.37 -7.63
CA TYR A 172 22.68 -5.82 -9.02
C TYR A 172 24.03 -5.47 -9.72
N ARG A 173 25.01 -4.90 -9.00
CA ARG A 173 26.43 -4.94 -9.41
C ARG A 173 27.06 -6.33 -9.34
N LEU A 174 26.44 -7.28 -8.63
CA LEU A 174 26.89 -8.66 -8.56
C LEU A 174 25.99 -9.48 -9.50
N LYS A 175 26.47 -9.86 -10.70
CA LYS A 175 25.82 -10.93 -11.47
C LYS A 175 25.81 -12.17 -10.58
N PRO A 176 24.68 -12.62 -10.01
CA PRO A 176 24.73 -13.80 -9.18
C PRO A 176 24.97 -14.97 -10.14
N SER A 177 26.00 -15.75 -9.88
CA SER A 177 26.10 -17.09 -10.45
C SER A 177 24.76 -17.81 -10.23
N PRO A 178 24.27 -18.61 -11.19
CA PRO A 178 23.08 -19.43 -11.01
C PRO A 178 23.05 -20.22 -9.69
N LEU A 179 24.22 -20.60 -9.19
CA LEU A 179 24.41 -21.34 -7.94
C LEU A 179 24.28 -20.49 -6.66
N LEU A 180 24.35 -19.17 -6.75
CA LEU A 180 24.08 -18.26 -5.62
C LEU A 180 22.57 -18.16 -5.35
N TRP A 181 21.74 -18.43 -6.37
CA TRP A 181 20.29 -18.30 -6.28
C TRP A 181 19.63 -19.32 -5.37
N ASP A 182 20.01 -20.59 -5.52
CA ASP A 182 19.51 -21.68 -4.64
C ASP A 182 19.87 -21.45 -3.16
N SER A 183 20.94 -20.69 -2.90
CA SER A 183 21.41 -20.33 -1.56
C SER A 183 20.73 -19.09 -0.97
N LEU A 184 20.44 -18.07 -1.81
CA LEU A 184 19.79 -16.82 -1.38
C LEU A 184 18.27 -16.94 -1.26
N PHE A 185 17.68 -17.85 -2.04
CA PHE A 185 16.24 -18.05 -2.15
C PHE A 185 15.90 -19.54 -2.07
N PRO A 186 16.15 -20.20 -0.93
CA PRO A 186 15.64 -21.55 -0.72
C PRO A 186 14.12 -21.52 -0.95
N VAL A 187 13.64 -22.44 -1.77
CA VAL A 187 12.20 -22.68 -1.97
C VAL A 187 11.67 -23.18 -0.63
N GLU A 188 11.24 -22.25 0.22
CA GLU A 188 10.54 -22.60 1.45
C GLU A 188 9.24 -23.29 1.04
N ALA A 189 8.98 -24.45 1.66
CA ALA A 189 7.78 -25.24 1.42
C ALA A 189 6.55 -24.33 1.49
N GLN A 190 5.73 -24.44 0.45
CA GLN A 190 4.52 -23.64 0.25
C GLN A 190 3.76 -23.51 1.57
N PRO A 191 3.52 -22.31 2.11
CA PRO A 191 2.30 -22.09 2.84
C PRO A 191 1.20 -22.34 1.81
N GLU A 192 0.36 -23.34 2.05
CA GLU A 192 -0.87 -23.56 1.30
C GLU A 192 -1.61 -22.21 1.23
N GLU A 193 -1.62 -21.58 0.05
CA GLU A 193 -2.35 -20.34 -0.17
C GLU A 193 -3.83 -20.68 -0.05
N TYR A 194 -4.40 -20.31 1.09
CA TYR A 194 -5.83 -20.19 1.30
C TYR A 194 -6.34 -19.07 0.37
N GLU A 195 -7.02 -19.47 -0.71
CA GLU A 195 -7.91 -18.61 -1.46
C GLU A 195 -8.92 -17.99 -0.48
N ALA A 196 -8.71 -16.72 -0.16
CA ALA A 196 -9.74 -15.89 0.42
C ALA A 196 -10.17 -14.88 -0.64
N SER A 197 -10.62 -15.36 -1.80
CA SER A 197 -11.56 -14.57 -2.58
C SER A 197 -12.91 -14.71 -1.87
N SER A 198 -13.41 -13.63 -1.28
CA SER A 198 -14.85 -13.47 -1.22
C SER A 198 -15.30 -13.28 -2.67
N ASP A 199 -15.77 -14.36 -3.30
CA ASP A 199 -16.25 -14.44 -4.70
C ASP A 199 -17.56 -13.68 -4.94
N ASP A 200 -17.89 -12.68 -4.12
CA ASP A 200 -19.16 -11.97 -4.29
C ASP A 200 -19.07 -11.08 -5.53
N PRO A 201 -19.91 -11.29 -6.56
CA PRO A 201 -19.90 -10.47 -7.76
C PRO A 201 -20.42 -9.06 -7.46
N CYS A 202 -20.01 -8.09 -8.27
CA CYS A 202 -20.56 -6.75 -8.23
C CYS A 202 -22.07 -6.79 -8.43
N THR A 203 -22.87 -6.39 -7.44
CA THR A 203 -24.34 -6.49 -7.53
C THR A 203 -25.00 -5.52 -8.53
N ILE A 204 -24.21 -4.65 -9.18
CA ILE A 204 -24.70 -3.71 -10.20
C ILE A 204 -24.59 -4.33 -11.61
N CYS A 205 -23.42 -4.88 -11.98
CA CYS A 205 -23.17 -5.47 -13.30
C CYS A 205 -23.17 -7.01 -13.30
N HIS A 206 -23.11 -7.63 -12.12
CA HIS A 206 -23.05 -9.07 -11.88
C HIS A 206 -21.76 -9.75 -12.35
N GLU A 207 -20.69 -8.98 -12.56
CA GLU A 207 -19.35 -9.49 -12.89
C GLU A 207 -18.46 -9.59 -11.64
N GLU A 208 -17.40 -10.41 -11.71
CA GLU A 208 -16.45 -10.61 -10.60
C GLU A 208 -15.74 -9.30 -10.21
N LEU A 209 -15.59 -9.08 -8.89
CA LEU A 209 -14.85 -7.94 -8.36
C LEU A 209 -13.34 -8.16 -8.50
N GLY A 210 -12.70 -7.30 -9.30
CA GLY A 210 -11.25 -7.29 -9.52
C GLY A 210 -10.55 -6.21 -8.68
N ARG A 211 -9.44 -5.69 -9.21
CA ARG A 211 -8.65 -4.59 -8.60
C ARG A 211 -9.35 -3.23 -8.66
N ASP A 212 -10.29 -3.06 -9.56
CA ASP A 212 -11.09 -1.85 -9.70
C ASP A 212 -12.29 -1.83 -8.73
N SER A 213 -12.31 -2.75 -7.76
CA SER A 213 -13.30 -2.77 -6.70
C SER A 213 -13.16 -1.57 -5.77
N CYS A 214 -14.28 -1.22 -5.15
CA CYS A 214 -14.41 -0.07 -4.29
C CYS A 214 -15.36 -0.39 -3.14
N GLU A 215 -14.85 -0.26 -1.91
CA GLU A 215 -15.61 -0.53 -0.69
C GLU A 215 -16.18 0.79 -0.14
N LEU A 216 -17.51 0.87 0.01
CA LEU A 216 -18.16 2.02 0.63
C LEU A 216 -17.96 2.02 2.15
N GLU A 217 -18.18 3.15 2.82
CA GLU A 217 -18.11 3.24 4.30
C GLU A 217 -19.05 2.27 5.03
N CYS A 218 -20.12 1.82 4.35
CA CYS A 218 -21.03 0.80 4.86
C CYS A 218 -20.51 -0.64 4.74
N GLY A 219 -19.31 -0.84 4.19
CA GLY A 219 -18.64 -2.13 4.01
C GLY A 219 -19.03 -2.91 2.76
N HIS A 220 -19.90 -2.37 1.89
CA HIS A 220 -20.29 -3.02 0.65
C HIS A 220 -19.36 -2.67 -0.52
N GLU A 221 -19.05 -3.66 -1.35
CA GLU A 221 -18.06 -3.57 -2.43
C GLU A 221 -18.70 -3.65 -3.82
N PHE A 222 -18.20 -2.84 -4.76
CA PHE A 222 -18.68 -2.73 -6.15
C PHE A 222 -17.53 -2.35 -7.08
N HIS A 223 -17.63 -2.52 -8.40
CA HIS A 223 -16.69 -1.87 -9.32
C HIS A 223 -16.81 -0.35 -9.19
N ARG A 224 -15.67 0.34 -9.23
CA ARG A 224 -15.61 1.80 -9.11
C ARG A 224 -16.55 2.52 -10.08
N GLU A 225 -16.52 2.15 -11.37
CA GLU A 225 -17.38 2.83 -12.34
C GLU A 225 -18.86 2.49 -12.11
N CYS A 226 -19.18 1.25 -11.76
CA CYS A 226 -20.55 0.84 -11.44
C CYS A 226 -21.14 1.68 -10.30
N ILE A 227 -20.44 1.78 -9.17
CA ILE A 227 -20.95 2.54 -8.02
C ILE A 227 -20.93 4.04 -8.28
N ARG A 228 -19.94 4.55 -9.03
CA ARG A 228 -19.89 5.95 -9.45
C ARG A 228 -21.10 6.33 -10.30
N THR A 229 -21.42 5.55 -11.34
CA THR A 229 -22.61 5.78 -12.18
C THR A 229 -23.89 5.68 -11.36
N TRP A 230 -23.99 4.71 -10.44
CA TRP A 230 -25.15 4.60 -9.56
C TRP A 230 -25.36 5.85 -8.69
N LEU A 231 -24.30 6.33 -8.03
CA LEU A 231 -24.37 7.49 -7.14
C LEU A 231 -24.67 8.79 -7.89
N GLN A 232 -24.24 8.89 -9.14
CA GLN A 232 -24.46 10.07 -10.00
C GLN A 232 -25.85 10.08 -10.65
N GLU A 233 -26.31 8.93 -11.14
CA GLU A 233 -27.47 8.87 -12.02
C GLU A 233 -28.74 8.31 -11.35
N HIS A 234 -28.62 7.54 -10.27
CA HIS A 234 -29.74 6.78 -9.71
C HIS A 234 -30.10 7.17 -8.26
N SER A 235 -29.13 7.20 -7.35
CA SER A 235 -29.37 7.53 -5.93
C SER A 235 -28.09 7.81 -5.17
N SER A 236 -28.10 8.73 -4.20
CA SER A 236 -26.98 8.99 -3.28
C SER A 236 -26.82 7.95 -2.16
N THR A 237 -27.28 6.72 -2.36
CA THR A 237 -27.34 5.65 -1.34
C THR A 237 -26.78 4.34 -1.87
N CYS A 238 -26.14 3.55 -1.00
CA CYS A 238 -25.66 2.20 -1.31
C CYS A 238 -26.78 1.32 -1.91
N PRO A 239 -26.53 0.63 -3.05
CA PRO A 239 -27.50 -0.28 -3.68
C PRO A 239 -28.00 -1.41 -2.76
N ILE A 240 -27.16 -1.84 -1.80
CA ILE A 240 -27.45 -2.99 -0.94
C ILE A 240 -28.21 -2.56 0.33
N CYS A 241 -27.67 -1.60 1.09
CA CYS A 241 -28.22 -1.24 2.41
C CYS A 241 -28.93 0.12 2.48
N ARG A 242 -28.92 0.89 1.38
CA ARG A 242 -29.53 2.24 1.28
C ARG A 242 -28.97 3.28 2.26
N VAL A 243 -27.85 3.01 2.92
CA VAL A 243 -27.09 4.02 3.67
C VAL A 243 -26.54 5.04 2.68
N ASN A 244 -26.55 6.33 3.03
CA ASN A 244 -25.97 7.38 2.21
C ASN A 244 -24.50 7.05 1.90
N ALA A 245 -24.12 7.19 0.64
CA ALA A 245 -22.79 6.91 0.18
C ALA A 245 -22.30 8.07 -0.68
N GLU A 246 -21.12 8.57 -0.33
CA GLU A 246 -20.40 9.59 -1.09
C GLU A 246 -19.04 9.02 -1.44
N LEU A 247 -18.66 9.10 -2.71
CA LEU A 247 -17.28 8.82 -3.12
C LEU A 247 -16.47 10.10 -2.91
N PRO A 248 -15.28 10.03 -2.29
CA PRO A 248 -14.42 11.19 -2.16
C PRO A 248 -14.11 11.79 -3.54
N GLU A 249 -14.49 13.05 -3.79
CA GLU A 249 -14.04 13.78 -4.97
C GLU A 249 -12.55 14.11 -4.81
N HIS A 250 -11.69 13.28 -5.38
CA HIS A 250 -10.27 13.61 -5.45
C HIS A 250 -10.00 14.47 -6.69
N PRO A 251 -9.32 15.62 -6.54
CA PRO A 251 -8.89 16.39 -7.69
C PRO A 251 -8.02 15.47 -8.55
N ALA A 252 -8.32 15.39 -9.84
CA ALA A 252 -7.49 14.71 -10.83
C ALA A 252 -6.04 15.18 -10.64
N TRP A 253 -5.23 14.35 -9.97
CA TRP A 253 -3.88 14.72 -9.59
C TRP A 253 -3.06 14.79 -10.87
N ASN A 254 -2.50 15.98 -11.15
CA ASN A 254 -1.71 16.21 -12.35
C ASN A 254 -0.52 15.23 -12.38
N SER A 255 -0.49 14.38 -13.40
CA SER A 255 0.54 13.38 -13.75
C SER A 255 1.98 13.93 -13.90
N SER A 256 2.19 15.23 -13.65
CA SER A 256 3.46 15.94 -13.74
C SER A 256 4.24 16.06 -12.43
N GLN A 257 3.66 15.69 -11.27
CA GLN A 257 4.39 15.74 -9.99
C GLN A 257 5.34 14.55 -9.84
N ARG A 258 6.55 14.72 -10.39
CA ARG A 258 7.71 13.85 -10.12
C ARG A 258 8.07 13.93 -8.64
N TYR A 259 7.60 12.98 -7.82
CA TYR A 259 8.10 12.79 -6.46
C TYR A 259 9.59 12.43 -6.52
N THR A 260 10.45 13.23 -5.88
CA THR A 260 11.90 12.95 -5.88
C THR A 260 12.25 12.07 -4.69
N ALA A 261 12.63 10.83 -4.98
CA ALA A 261 13.09 9.77 -4.06
C ALA A 261 14.30 10.13 -3.17
N LYS A 262 14.75 11.40 -3.13
CA LYS A 262 15.95 11.82 -2.38
C LYS A 262 15.81 11.64 -0.87
N ALA A 263 14.61 11.70 -0.31
CA ALA A 263 14.38 11.55 1.13
C ALA A 263 14.55 10.10 1.64
N TRP A 264 14.32 9.10 0.79
CA TRP A 264 14.29 7.67 1.14
C TRP A 264 15.67 7.12 1.57
N ARG A 265 16.75 7.75 1.10
CA ARG A 265 18.14 7.30 1.26
C ARG A 265 18.65 7.20 2.71
N ARG A 266 17.98 7.81 3.69
CA ARG A 266 18.41 7.85 5.11
C ARG A 266 17.61 6.93 6.03
N SER A 267 16.50 6.36 5.58
CA SER A 267 15.57 5.62 6.44
C SER A 267 15.52 4.12 6.18
N VAL A 268 16.05 3.66 5.03
CA VAL A 268 16.02 2.24 4.62
C VAL A 268 17.41 1.63 4.52
N PHE A 269 18.46 2.44 4.39
CA PHE A 269 19.86 2.03 4.37
C PHE A 269 20.67 2.73 5.44
#